data_AF-A0A838XZ11-F1
#
_entry.id   AF-A0A838XZ11-F1
#
_cell.length_a   1.000
_cell.length_b   1.000
_cell.length_c   1.000
_cell.angle_alpha   90.00
_cell.angle_beta   90.00
_cell.angle_gamma   90.00
#
_symmetry.space_group_name_H-M   'P 1'
#
loop_
_entity.id
_entity.type
_entity.pdbx_description
1 polymer ?
#
loop_
_entity_poly.entity_id
_entity_poly.type
_entity_poly.pdbx_seq_one_letter_code
_entity_poly.pdbx_strand_id
1 'polypeptide(L)' 'MEDRRIPQQALEYLTRCLRHAVSNGQYLTPELLEEAIAEYSAEHPQQAIQILH' A
#
# COMPACT_ATOMS: atom_id res chain seq x y z
N MET A 1 15.24 -8.26 14.05
CA MET A 1 14.76 -7.23 13.11
C MET A 1 13.73 -7.91 12.24
N GLU A 2 12.46 -7.49 12.31
CA GLU A 2 11.38 -8.08 11.49
C GLU A 2 11.61 -7.76 10.01
N ASP A 3 11.73 -8.80 9.19
CA ASP A 3 11.91 -8.71 7.74
C ASP A 3 10.54 -8.51 7.10
N ARG A 4 10.07 -7.25 7.02
CA ARG A 4 8.83 -6.92 6.32
C ARG A 4 9.07 -7.01 4.81
N ARG A 5 8.73 -8.15 4.21
CA ARG A 5 8.84 -8.33 2.75
C ARG A 5 7.62 -7.77 2.04
N ILE A 6 7.67 -6.47 1.76
CA ILE A 6 6.73 -5.84 0.83
C ILE A 6 7.25 -6.10 -0.59
N PRO A 7 6.48 -6.74 -1.48
CA PRO A 7 6.85 -6.87 -2.88
C PRO A 7 7.12 -5.50 -3.50
N GLN A 8 8.17 -5.37 -4.32
CA GLN A 8 8.51 -4.09 -4.94
C GLN A 8 7.32 -3.47 -5.70
N GLN A 9 6.54 -4.30 -6.40
CA GLN A 9 5.35 -3.88 -7.14
C GLN A 9 4.27 -3.29 -6.22
N ALA A 10 4.09 -3.87 -5.03
CA ALA A 10 3.18 -3.34 -4.02
C ALA A 10 3.66 -1.99 -3.49
N LEU A 11 4.96 -1.85 -3.23
CA LEU A 11 5.55 -0.59 -2.77
C LEU A 11 5.40 0.53 -3.82
N GLU A 12 5.63 0.22 -5.09
CA GLU A 12 5.47 1.17 -6.20
C GLU A 12 4.02 1.61 -6.35
N TYR A 13 3.07 0.68 -6.25
CA TYR A 13 1.64 0.97 -6.29
C TYR A 13 1.23 1.90 -5.13
N LEU A 14 1.55 1.51 -3.90
CA LEU A 14 1.22 2.29 -2.71
C LEU A 14 1.82 3.69 -2.78
N THR A 15 3.09 3.80 -3.17
CA THR A 15 3.76 5.10 -3.33
C THR A 15 3.05 5.98 -4.36
N ARG A 16 2.56 5.40 -5.46
CA ARG A 16 1.79 6.13 -6.48
C ARG A 16 0.45 6.62 -5.93
N CYS A 17 -0.30 5.77 -5.23
CA CYS A 17 -1.58 6.15 -4.62
C CYS A 17 -1.41 7.25 -3.57
N LEU A 18 -0.46 7.09 -2.65
CA LEU A 18 -0.17 8.08 -1.61
C LEU A 18 0.27 9.43 -2.20
N ARG A 19 1.12 9.41 -3.24
CA ARG A 19 1.53 10.62 -3.94
C ARG A 19 0.34 11.30 -4.63
N HIS A 20 -0.55 10.53 -5.23
CA HIS A 20 -1.76 11.08 -5.86
C HIS A 20 -2.67 11.73 -4.82
N ALA A 21 -2.91 11.08 -3.68
CA ALA A 21 -3.70 11.63 -2.59
C ALA A 21 -3.14 12.99 -2.10
N VAL A 22 -1.82 13.05 -1.84
CA VAL A 22 -1.15 14.28 -1.41
C VAL A 22 -1.23 15.38 -2.46
N SER A 23 -1.00 15.05 -3.74
CA SER A 23 -1.12 16.01 -4.85
C SER A 23 -2.53 16.58 -5.00
N ASN A 24 -3.57 15.86 -4.55
CA ASN A 24 -4.95 16.33 -4.52
C ASN A 24 -5.32 17.05 -3.20
N GLY A 25 -4.34 17.33 -2.34
CA GLY A 25 -4.55 18.03 -1.07
C GLY A 25 -5.12 17.16 0.05
N GLN A 26 -5.11 15.83 -0.11
CA GLN A 26 -5.50 14.91 0.96
C GLN A 26 -4.33 14.68 1.93
N TYR A 27 -4.66 14.46 3.20
CA TYR A 27 -3.69 14.07 4.21
C TYR A 27 -3.42 12.56 4.12
N LEU A 28 -2.16 12.19 4.37
CA LEU A 28 -1.81 10.78 4.52
C LEU A 28 -2.29 10.30 5.88
N THR A 29 -3.32 9.46 5.87
CA THR A 29 -3.85 8.82 7.08
C THR A 29 -3.63 7.31 7.03
N PRO A 30 -3.61 6.62 8.18
CA PRO A 30 -3.54 5.16 8.23
C PRO A 30 -4.65 4.49 7.42
N GLU A 31 -5.87 5.04 7.45
CA GLU A 31 -7.04 4.49 6.75
C GLU A 31 -6.82 4.51 5.23
N LEU A 32 -6.26 5.59 4.69
CA LEU A 32 -5.96 5.69 3.26
C LEU A 32 -4.88 4.69 2.83
N LEU A 33 -3.92 4.40 3.71
CA LEU A 33 -2.92 3.36 3.46
C LEU A 33 -3.55 1.96 3.49
N GLU A 34 -4.43 1.69 4.45
CA GLU A 34 -5.16 0.42 4.55
C GLU A 34 -6.07 0.18 3.34
N GLU A 35 -6.79 1.21 2.87
CA GLU A 35 -7.59 1.16 1.66
C GLU A 35 -6.73 0.84 0.43
N ALA A 36 -5.60 1.51 0.25
CA ALA A 36 -4.70 1.25 -0.87
C ALA A 36 -4.07 -0.16 -0.82
N ILE A 37 -3.79 -0.67 0.39
CA ILE A 37 -3.32 -2.04 0.59
C ILE A 37 -4.41 -3.05 0.24
N ALA A 38 -5.65 -2.79 0.66
CA ALA A 38 -6.80 -3.64 0.36
C ALA A 38 -7.10 -3.66 -1.15
N GLU A 39 -7.08 -2.51 -1.81
CA GLU A 39 -7.25 -2.36 -3.26
C GLU A 39 -6.19 -3.16 -4.01
N TYR A 40 -4.90 -2.93 -3.70
CA TYR A 40 -3.81 -3.68 -4.29
C TYR A 40 -3.93 -5.19 -4.09
N SER A 41 -4.31 -5.62 -2.88
CA SER A 41 -4.44 -7.05 -2.56
C SER A 41 -5.63 -7.70 -3.26
N ALA A 42 -6.70 -6.97 -3.52
CA ALA A 42 -7.84 -7.42 -4.31
C ALA A 42 -7.48 -7.58 -5.80
N GLU A 43 -6.69 -6.66 -6.35
CA GLU A 43 -6.19 -6.72 -7.72
C GLU A 43 -5.10 -7.79 -7.90
N HIS A 44 -4.30 -8.05 -6.86
CA HIS A 44 -3.14 -8.94 -6.88
C HIS A 44 -3.19 -10.00 -5.76
N PRO A 45 -4.15 -10.95 -5.79
CA PRO A 45 -4.33 -11.94 -4.73
C PRO A 45 -3.13 -12.87 -4.52
N GLN A 46 -2.25 -12.98 -5.52
CA GLN A 46 -1.02 -13.81 -5.47
C GLN A 46 0.18 -13.06 -4.85
N GLN A 47 0.08 -11.73 -4.71
CA GLN A 47 1.15 -10.85 -4.21
C GLN A 47 0.69 -10.04 -3.00
N ALA A 48 -0.32 -10.56 -2.29
CA ALA A 48 -0.86 -9.97 -1.08
C ALA A 48 0.28 -9.57 -0.13
N ILE A 49 0.22 -8.33 0.34
CA ILE A 49 1.22 -7.78 1.24
C ILE A 49 1.12 -8.56 2.55
N GLN A 50 2.08 -9.45 2.80
CA GLN A 50 2.18 -10.18 4.06
C GLN A 50 2.79 -9.27 5.11
N ILE A 51 1.93 -8.51 5.79
CA ILE A 51 2.29 -7.85 7.04
C ILE A 51 2.24 -8.94 8.11
N LEU A 52 3.37 -9.62 8.34
CA LEU A 52 3.48 -10.51 9.50
C LEU A 52 3.37 -9.65 10.76
N HIS A 53 2.35 -9.94 11.57
CA HIS A 53 2.09 -9.36 12.90
C HIS A 53 2.86 -10.11 13.99
#